data_AF-Q0HYF7-F1
#
_entry.id   AF-Q0HYF7-F1
#
_cell.length_a   1.000
_cell.length_b   1.000
_cell.length_c   1.000
_cell.angle_alpha   90.00
_cell.angle_beta   90.00
_cell.angle_gamma   90.00
#
_symmetry.space_group_name_H-M   'P 1'
#
loop_
_entity.id
_entity.type
_entity.pdbx_description
1 polymer ?
#
loop_
_entity_poly.entity_id
_entity_poly.type
_entity_poly.pdbx_seq_one_letter_code
_entity_poly.pdbx_strand_id
1 'polypeptide(L)'
;MGKLIGDADQICGYGFSSTYLGNKVLFCAFAVWSIFTYNSLQSKKQSLVEQASNIQVSLQKRRDLASRVIDIAQGFGDHEKLTHLKISADQQASTQSLAALSQSFPELKANETYSKLMKQLEDLEDNIAAKRETYNKHVNIYNSYRSSFPTMLVANKLSFDPAPYYNADNEDTLSSLAIFNRDDSEAVKNLINTSSQTLKSSAKYLKASATTHIENAKQSETFKSVVDQGDIAITKVVEAAKTKIEKKESAAAEKEE
;
A
#
# COMPACT_ATOMS: atom_id res chain seq x y z
N MET A 1 10.86 75.65 -8.50
CA MET A 1 11.07 74.68 -7.41
C MET A 1 9.86 73.77 -7.33
N GLY A 2 9.84 72.67 -8.10
CA GLY A 2 8.66 71.82 -8.24
C GLY A 2 9.07 70.40 -8.62
N LYS A 3 9.57 69.67 -7.64
CA LYS A 3 9.73 68.21 -7.61
C LYS A 3 9.58 67.81 -6.15
N LEU A 4 9.16 66.57 -5.90
CA LEU A 4 8.93 65.92 -4.60
C LEU A 4 7.47 65.87 -4.10
N ILE A 5 6.52 65.51 -4.96
CA ILE A 5 5.38 64.69 -4.53
C ILE A 5 5.12 63.68 -5.65
N GLY A 6 5.63 62.46 -5.50
CA GLY A 6 5.40 61.42 -6.48
C GLY A 6 6.41 60.29 -6.43
N ASP A 7 6.58 59.68 -5.25
CA ASP A 7 7.24 58.37 -5.09
C ASP A 7 6.65 57.65 -3.87
N ALA A 8 5.32 57.71 -3.71
CA ALA A 8 4.61 56.99 -2.66
C ALA A 8 3.88 55.73 -3.16
N ASP A 9 4.06 55.35 -4.44
CA ASP A 9 3.30 54.25 -5.06
C ASP A 9 4.18 53.19 -5.73
N GLN A 10 5.50 53.19 -5.47
CA GLN A 10 6.44 52.25 -6.10
C GLN A 10 7.18 51.36 -5.10
N ILE A 11 6.58 51.10 -3.94
CA ILE A 11 7.03 50.08 -2.98
C ILE A 11 5.94 49.03 -2.69
N CYS A 12 4.74 49.18 -3.24
CA CYS A 12 3.69 48.15 -3.16
C CYS A 12 3.69 47.25 -4.40
N GLY A 13 4.87 46.68 -4.70
CA GLY A 13 5.12 45.85 -5.89
C GLY A 13 5.55 44.41 -5.58
N TYR A 14 5.19 43.85 -4.43
CA TYR A 14 5.23 42.40 -4.17
C TYR A 14 4.02 42.00 -3.31
N GLY A 15 2.83 42.11 -3.88
CA GLY A 15 1.61 41.48 -3.34
C GLY A 15 1.62 39.96 -3.51
N PHE A 16 2.74 39.32 -3.20
CA PHE A 16 2.94 37.88 -3.26
C PHE A 16 3.40 37.41 -1.87
N SER A 17 2.75 36.38 -1.33
CA SER A 17 3.37 35.35 -0.46
C SER A 17 2.86 35.17 0.99
N SER A 18 2.21 36.11 1.68
CA SER A 18 1.81 35.83 3.08
C SER A 18 0.78 34.69 3.20
N THR A 19 -0.23 34.67 2.33
CA THR A 19 -1.26 33.60 2.30
C THR A 19 -0.79 32.33 1.59
N TYR A 20 0.05 32.45 0.56
CA TYR A 20 0.56 31.30 -0.20
C TYR A 20 1.57 30.48 0.62
N LEU A 21 2.47 31.15 1.34
CA LEU A 21 3.41 30.49 2.23
C LEU A 21 2.68 29.83 3.41
N GLY A 22 1.65 30.49 3.95
CA GLY A 22 0.78 29.91 4.99
C GLY A 22 0.09 28.61 4.55
N ASN A 23 -0.52 28.58 3.37
CA ASN A 23 -1.22 27.40 2.88
C ASN A 23 -0.27 26.22 2.57
N LYS A 24 0.96 26.51 2.10
CA LYS A 24 2.01 25.49 1.91
C LYS A 24 2.46 24.87 3.23
N VAL A 25 2.69 25.70 4.26
CA VAL A 25 3.05 25.21 5.61
C VAL A 25 1.95 24.33 6.18
N LEU A 26 0.69 24.73 6.01
CA LEU A 26 -0.48 23.97 6.48
C LEU A 26 -0.61 22.61 5.76
N PHE A 27 -0.38 22.57 4.44
CA PHE A 27 -0.35 21.33 3.66
C PHE A 27 0.80 20.41 4.09
N CYS A 28 2.01 20.95 4.26
CA CYS A 28 3.15 20.16 4.73
C CYS A 28 2.92 19.60 6.14
N ALA A 29 2.36 20.41 7.05
CA ALA A 29 2.01 19.95 8.41
C ALA A 29 0.97 18.82 8.36
N PHE A 30 -0.05 18.94 7.52
CA PHE A 30 -1.04 17.89 7.32
C PHE A 30 -0.43 16.61 6.74
N ALA A 31 0.48 16.73 5.76
CA ALA A 31 1.16 15.57 5.18
C ALA A 31 2.03 14.83 6.20
N VAL A 32 2.83 15.56 6.99
CA VAL A 32 3.65 14.98 8.07
C VAL A 32 2.76 14.30 9.13
N TRP A 33 1.67 14.95 9.53
CA TRP A 33 0.70 14.39 10.47
C TRP A 33 0.03 13.12 9.93
N SER A 34 -0.32 13.10 8.64
CA SER A 34 -0.92 11.92 7.99
C SER A 34 0.03 10.74 7.94
N ILE A 35 1.33 10.96 7.68
CA ILE A 35 2.35 9.90 7.69
C ILE A 35 2.49 9.30 9.10
N PHE A 36 2.55 10.15 10.12
CA PHE A 36 2.66 9.70 11.50
C PHE A 36 1.43 8.87 11.93
N THR A 37 0.24 9.35 11.57
CA THR A 37 -1.03 8.67 11.87
C THR A 37 -1.10 7.32 11.14
N TYR A 38 -0.70 7.26 9.87
CA TYR A 38 -0.63 6.00 9.11
C TYR A 38 0.27 4.96 9.77
N ASN A 39 1.50 5.36 10.12
CA ASN A 39 2.45 4.47 10.79
C ASN A 39 1.91 3.97 12.13
N SER A 40 1.21 4.83 12.87
CA SER A 40 0.56 4.47 14.13
C SER A 40 -0.58 3.46 13.95
N LEU A 41 -1.41 3.63 12.92
CA LEU A 41 -2.46 2.66 12.57
C LEU A 41 -1.86 1.32 12.14
N GLN A 42 -0.84 1.35 11.30
CA GLN A 42 -0.18 0.16 10.80
C GLN A 42 0.49 -0.63 11.93
N SER A 43 1.14 0.05 12.87
CA SER A 43 1.72 -0.60 14.05
C SER A 43 0.66 -1.28 14.92
N LYS A 44 -0.47 -0.63 15.19
CA LYS A 44 -1.58 -1.23 15.95
C LYS A 44 -2.22 -2.39 15.21
N LYS A 45 -2.40 -2.27 13.89
CA LYS A 45 -2.87 -3.34 13.02
C LYS A 45 -1.93 -4.54 13.07
N GLN A 46 -0.62 -4.33 12.95
CA GLN A 46 0.38 -5.41 13.04
C GLN A 46 0.31 -6.14 14.37
N SER A 47 0.11 -5.41 15.47
CA SER A 47 -0.06 -6.02 16.78
C SER A 47 -1.30 -6.94 16.85
N LEU A 48 -2.40 -6.59 16.17
CA LEU A 48 -3.56 -7.47 16.07
C LEU A 48 -3.26 -8.76 15.31
N VAL A 49 -2.52 -8.66 14.20
CA VAL A 49 -2.11 -9.83 13.40
C VAL A 49 -1.21 -10.76 14.20
N GLU A 50 -0.30 -10.20 14.98
CA GLU A 50 0.56 -10.96 15.89
C GLU A 50 -0.26 -11.73 16.92
N GLN A 51 -1.21 -11.06 17.60
CA GLN A 51 -2.08 -11.72 18.59
C GLN A 51 -2.95 -12.81 17.94
N ALA A 52 -3.47 -12.56 16.74
CA ALA A 52 -4.23 -13.53 15.96
C ALA A 52 -3.41 -14.79 15.63
N SER A 53 -2.18 -14.61 15.14
CA SER A 53 -1.25 -15.71 14.85
C SER A 53 -0.90 -16.50 16.11
N ASN A 54 -0.66 -15.81 17.23
CA ASN A 54 -0.38 -16.45 18.51
C ASN A 54 -1.55 -17.31 19.02
N ILE A 55 -2.80 -16.93 18.73
CA ILE A 55 -4.00 -17.74 19.01
C ILE A 55 -4.01 -18.97 18.09
N GLN A 56 -3.80 -18.80 16.78
CA GLN A 56 -3.80 -19.90 15.81
C GLN A 56 -2.79 -20.99 16.19
N VAL A 57 -1.58 -20.61 16.60
CA VAL A 57 -0.56 -21.56 17.07
C VAL A 57 -1.02 -22.33 18.31
N SER A 58 -1.69 -21.67 19.26
CA SER A 58 -2.24 -22.38 20.43
C SER A 58 -3.38 -23.33 20.06
N LEU A 59 -4.25 -22.93 19.11
CA LEU A 59 -5.31 -23.80 18.61
C LEU A 59 -4.76 -25.01 17.86
N GLN A 60 -3.67 -24.85 17.10
CA GLN A 60 -2.95 -25.97 16.49
C GLN A 60 -2.43 -26.94 17.55
N LYS A 61 -1.71 -26.43 18.57
CA LYS A 61 -1.21 -27.25 19.68
C LYS A 61 -2.33 -28.00 20.40
N ARG A 62 -3.50 -27.38 20.53
CA ARG A 62 -4.68 -28.02 21.13
C ARG A 62 -5.16 -29.19 20.30
N ARG A 63 -5.27 -29.03 18.97
CA ARG A 63 -5.62 -30.11 18.06
C ARG A 63 -4.61 -31.26 18.10
N ASP A 64 -3.33 -30.93 18.15
CA ASP A 64 -2.25 -31.93 18.27
C ASP A 64 -2.35 -32.72 19.60
N LEU A 65 -2.58 -32.03 20.73
CA LEU A 65 -2.76 -32.67 22.03
C LEU A 65 -4.04 -33.51 22.08
N ALA A 66 -5.16 -33.00 21.55
CA ALA A 66 -6.40 -33.74 21.45
C ALA A 66 -6.23 -35.04 20.64
N SER A 67 -5.48 -34.98 19.54
CA SER A 67 -5.16 -36.16 18.74
C SER A 67 -4.38 -37.20 19.54
N ARG A 68 -3.36 -36.78 20.31
CA ARG A 68 -2.60 -37.68 21.21
C ARG A 68 -3.47 -38.32 22.29
N VAL A 69 -4.41 -37.55 22.86
CA VAL A 69 -5.39 -38.06 23.84
C VAL A 69 -6.27 -39.14 23.21
N ILE A 70 -6.74 -38.93 21.98
CA ILE A 70 -7.54 -39.90 21.23
C ILE A 70 -6.72 -41.16 20.90
N ASP A 71 -5.45 -41.02 20.50
CA ASP A 71 -4.59 -42.16 20.18
C ASP A 71 -4.34 -43.06 21.41
N ILE A 72 -4.20 -42.49 22.61
CA ILE A 72 -4.12 -43.27 23.85
C ILE A 72 -5.46 -43.95 24.14
N ALA A 73 -6.57 -43.24 23.98
CA ALA A 73 -7.90 -43.81 24.15
C ALA A 73 -8.16 -44.98 23.20
N GLN A 74 -7.59 -44.95 21.99
CA GLN A 74 -7.71 -46.04 21.01
C GLN A 74 -7.08 -47.35 21.50
N GLY A 75 -6.07 -47.29 22.38
CA GLY A 75 -5.48 -48.46 23.01
C GLY A 75 -6.40 -49.21 23.98
N PHE A 76 -7.53 -48.63 24.38
CA PHE A 76 -8.44 -49.18 25.41
C PHE A 76 -9.77 -49.74 24.91
N GLY A 77 -10.05 -49.74 23.59
CA GLY A 77 -10.99 -50.74 23.02
C GLY A 77 -12.11 -50.30 22.08
N ASP A 78 -12.41 -49.02 21.86
CA ASP A 78 -13.56 -48.63 21.00
C ASP A 78 -13.15 -47.80 19.77
N HIS A 79 -12.69 -48.46 18.70
CA HIS A 79 -12.24 -47.77 17.48
C HIS A 79 -13.34 -46.99 16.72
N GLU A 80 -14.62 -47.38 16.79
CA GLU A 80 -15.70 -46.71 16.05
C GLU A 80 -16.08 -45.34 16.64
N LYS A 81 -16.21 -45.23 17.96
CA LYS A 81 -16.48 -43.94 18.63
C LYS A 81 -15.26 -43.01 18.55
N LEU A 82 -14.06 -43.58 18.64
CA LEU A 82 -12.82 -42.82 18.62
C LEU A 82 -12.42 -42.34 17.23
N THR A 83 -12.80 -43.04 16.15
CA THR A 83 -12.62 -42.54 14.77
C THR A 83 -13.55 -41.36 14.49
N HIS A 84 -14.82 -41.42 14.95
CA HIS A 84 -15.72 -40.27 14.85
C HIS A 84 -15.18 -39.05 15.62
N LEU A 85 -14.60 -39.28 16.81
CA LEU A 85 -13.99 -38.22 17.61
C LEU A 85 -12.68 -37.71 17.00
N LYS A 86 -11.90 -38.54 16.29
CA LYS A 86 -10.69 -38.10 15.58
C LYS A 86 -11.03 -37.16 14.43
N ILE A 87 -12.07 -37.47 13.67
CA ILE A 87 -12.61 -36.59 12.62
C ILE A 87 -13.15 -35.30 13.25
N SER A 88 -13.85 -35.41 14.38
CA SER A 88 -14.35 -34.26 15.14
C SER A 88 -13.23 -33.42 15.76
N ALA A 89 -12.09 -34.03 16.11
CA ALA A 89 -10.93 -33.37 16.71
C ALA A 89 -10.14 -32.51 15.72
N ASP A 90 -10.11 -32.94 14.47
CA ASP A 90 -9.51 -32.15 13.40
C ASP A 90 -10.32 -30.87 13.14
N GLN A 91 -11.64 -30.94 13.32
CA GLN A 91 -12.55 -29.81 13.15
C GLN A 91 -12.62 -28.91 14.39
N GLN A 92 -12.86 -29.46 15.59
CA GLN A 92 -12.84 -28.78 16.91
C GLN A 92 -13.33 -29.78 18.00
N ALA A 93 -12.51 -30.73 18.44
CA ALA A 93 -12.90 -31.55 19.59
C ALA A 93 -12.98 -30.64 20.82
N SER A 94 -14.18 -30.52 21.41
CA SER A 94 -14.35 -29.85 22.68
C SER A 94 -13.66 -30.66 23.78
N THR A 95 -12.96 -29.99 24.69
CA THR A 95 -12.36 -30.64 25.87
C THR A 95 -13.39 -31.43 26.68
N GLN A 96 -14.64 -30.96 26.69
CA GLN A 96 -15.80 -31.65 27.25
C GLN A 96 -16.06 -33.02 26.61
N SER A 97 -15.98 -33.12 25.27
CA SER A 97 -16.14 -34.40 24.57
C SER A 97 -15.03 -35.41 24.91
N LEU A 98 -13.80 -34.91 25.09
CA LEU A 98 -12.66 -35.75 25.50
C LEU A 98 -12.78 -36.15 26.99
N ALA A 99 -13.31 -35.28 27.85
CA ALA A 99 -13.58 -35.61 29.25
C ALA A 99 -14.66 -36.70 29.37
N ALA A 100 -15.68 -36.68 28.51
CA ALA A 100 -16.73 -37.71 28.48
C ALA A 100 -16.16 -39.10 28.14
N LEU A 101 -15.13 -39.21 27.28
CA LEU A 101 -14.44 -40.48 27.01
C LEU A 101 -13.86 -41.11 28.28
N SER A 102 -13.29 -40.30 29.19
CA SER A 102 -12.75 -40.83 30.45
C SER A 102 -13.82 -41.41 31.38
N GLN A 103 -15.08 -40.97 31.22
CA GLN A 103 -16.20 -41.49 32.00
C GLN A 103 -16.67 -42.84 31.46
N SER A 104 -16.59 -43.06 30.14
CA SER A 104 -16.92 -44.35 29.52
C SER A 104 -15.81 -45.40 29.66
N PHE A 105 -14.56 -45.00 29.90
CA PHE A 105 -13.41 -45.90 30.05
C PHE A 105 -12.65 -45.66 31.37
N PRO A 106 -13.02 -46.35 32.47
CA PRO A 106 -12.36 -46.20 33.77
C PRO A 106 -10.86 -46.50 33.75
N GLU A 107 -10.44 -47.50 32.96
CA GLU A 107 -9.03 -47.87 32.77
C GLU A 107 -8.22 -46.75 32.11
N LEU A 108 -8.80 -46.03 31.14
CA LEU A 108 -8.18 -44.87 30.49
C LEU A 108 -8.00 -43.71 31.49
N LYS A 109 -8.99 -43.52 32.37
CA LYS A 109 -8.92 -42.50 33.43
C LYS A 109 -7.82 -42.79 34.45
N ALA A 110 -7.56 -44.07 34.73
CA ALA A 110 -6.47 -44.49 35.61
C ALA A 110 -5.07 -44.38 34.95
N ASN A 111 -5.01 -44.19 33.63
CA ASN A 111 -3.75 -44.02 32.92
C ASN A 111 -3.08 -42.67 33.26
N GLU A 112 -1.85 -42.73 33.76
CA GLU A 112 -1.07 -41.56 34.17
C GLU A 112 -0.77 -40.61 32.98
N THR A 113 -0.42 -41.17 31.83
CA THR A 113 -0.12 -40.41 30.60
C THR A 113 -1.35 -39.65 30.11
N TYR A 114 -2.53 -40.29 30.15
CA TYR A 114 -3.79 -39.65 29.80
C TYR A 114 -4.11 -38.48 30.74
N SER A 115 -4.02 -38.71 32.06
CA SER A 115 -4.26 -37.66 33.07
C SER A 115 -3.31 -36.47 32.90
N LYS A 116 -2.05 -36.73 32.57
CA LYS A 116 -1.05 -35.68 32.29
C LYS A 116 -1.39 -34.87 31.05
N LEU A 117 -1.78 -35.52 29.94
CA LEU A 117 -2.18 -34.83 28.71
C LEU A 117 -3.46 -34.03 28.89
N MET A 118 -4.42 -34.54 29.67
CA MET A 118 -5.64 -33.80 30.00
C MET A 118 -5.34 -32.53 30.79
N LYS A 119 -4.45 -32.61 31.77
CA LYS A 119 -3.98 -31.42 32.48
C LYS A 119 -3.31 -30.40 31.55
N GLN A 120 -2.44 -30.88 30.65
CA GLN A 120 -1.81 -30.00 29.65
C GLN A 120 -2.83 -29.36 28.69
N LEU A 121 -3.91 -30.08 28.37
CA LEU A 121 -4.99 -29.58 27.54
C LEU A 121 -5.80 -28.51 28.27
N GLU A 122 -6.09 -28.71 29.56
CA GLU A 122 -6.73 -27.72 30.43
C GLU A 122 -5.88 -26.44 30.55
N ASP A 123 -4.58 -26.58 30.88
CA ASP A 123 -3.64 -25.46 30.96
C ASP A 123 -3.57 -24.69 29.62
N LEU A 124 -3.65 -25.41 28.50
CA LEU A 124 -3.63 -24.79 27.17
C LEU A 124 -4.93 -24.03 26.87
N GLU A 125 -6.08 -24.51 27.34
CA GLU A 125 -7.35 -23.81 27.17
C GLU A 125 -7.42 -22.53 27.98
N ASP A 126 -6.92 -22.53 29.21
CA ASP A 126 -6.78 -21.32 30.01
C ASP A 126 -5.87 -20.31 29.30
N ASN A 127 -4.77 -20.79 28.70
CA ASN A 127 -3.90 -19.95 27.89
C ASN A 127 -4.61 -19.39 26.64
N ILE A 128 -5.42 -20.19 25.95
CA ILE A 128 -6.22 -19.75 24.79
C ILE A 128 -7.24 -18.70 25.22
N ALA A 129 -7.93 -18.89 26.34
CA ALA A 129 -8.87 -17.92 26.90
C ALA A 129 -8.18 -16.58 27.19
N ALA A 130 -7.02 -16.59 27.86
CA ALA A 130 -6.24 -15.39 28.14
C ALA A 130 -5.77 -14.67 26.85
N LYS A 131 -5.37 -15.43 25.81
CA LYS A 131 -5.01 -14.87 24.51
C LYS A 131 -6.20 -14.23 23.79
N ARG A 132 -7.39 -14.82 23.88
CA ARG A 132 -8.63 -14.25 23.31
C ARG A 132 -8.99 -12.92 23.98
N GLU A 133 -8.88 -12.83 25.31
CA GLU A 133 -9.07 -11.57 26.03
C GLU A 133 -8.04 -10.52 25.61
N THR A 134 -6.76 -10.91 25.53
CA THR A 134 -5.68 -10.02 25.09
C THR A 134 -5.92 -9.51 23.67
N TYR A 135 -6.33 -10.37 22.75
CA TYR A 135 -6.72 -9.98 21.39
C TYR A 135 -7.87 -8.95 21.42
N ASN A 136 -8.93 -9.21 22.18
CA ASN A 136 -10.06 -8.29 22.32
C ASN A 136 -9.65 -6.91 22.86
N LYS A 137 -8.70 -6.87 23.81
CA LYS A 137 -8.11 -5.63 24.31
C LYS A 137 -7.40 -4.86 23.19
N HIS A 138 -6.60 -5.54 22.37
CA HIS A 138 -5.94 -4.90 21.23
C HIS A 138 -6.94 -4.44 20.17
N VAL A 139 -8.02 -5.20 19.92
CA VAL A 139 -9.10 -4.82 19.00
C VAL A 139 -9.76 -3.53 19.48
N ASN A 140 -10.05 -3.43 20.78
CA ASN A 140 -10.57 -2.20 21.37
C ASN A 140 -9.60 -1.01 21.19
N ILE A 141 -8.31 -1.18 21.46
CA ILE A 141 -7.30 -0.12 21.30
C ILE A 141 -7.24 0.34 19.83
N TYR A 142 -7.23 -0.60 18.89
CA TYR A 142 -7.21 -0.31 17.46
C TYR A 142 -8.48 0.40 17.00
N ASN A 143 -9.66 -0.14 17.29
CA ASN A 143 -10.95 0.41 16.89
C ASN A 143 -11.20 1.78 17.50
N SER A 144 -10.82 1.97 18.76
CA SER A 144 -10.92 3.27 19.44
C SER A 144 -10.02 4.30 18.77
N TYR A 145 -8.74 3.98 18.56
CA TYR A 145 -7.80 4.89 17.91
C TYR A 145 -8.20 5.22 16.46
N ARG A 146 -8.65 4.21 15.71
CA ARG A 146 -9.17 4.34 14.33
C ARG A 146 -10.37 5.29 14.27
N SER A 147 -11.28 5.20 15.24
CA SER A 147 -12.53 5.97 15.27
C SER A 147 -12.38 7.37 15.87
N SER A 148 -11.25 7.66 16.53
CA SER A 148 -10.96 8.98 17.06
C SER A 148 -10.75 10.02 15.96
N PHE A 149 -11.22 11.24 16.19
CA PHE A 149 -10.84 12.40 15.38
C PHE A 149 -9.42 12.84 15.77
N PRO A 150 -8.52 13.17 14.81
CA PRO A 150 -8.74 13.28 13.37
C PRO A 150 -8.42 11.99 12.57
N THR A 151 -7.94 10.95 13.25
CA THR A 151 -7.55 9.65 12.69
C THR A 151 -8.59 9.03 11.77
N MET A 152 -9.88 9.15 12.09
CA MET A 152 -10.98 8.59 11.28
C MET A 152 -10.98 9.06 9.81
N LEU A 153 -10.49 10.27 9.54
CA LEU A 153 -10.42 10.84 8.19
C LEU A 153 -9.40 10.09 7.33
N VAL A 154 -8.24 9.79 7.91
CA VAL A 154 -7.16 9.05 7.26
C VAL A 154 -7.52 7.56 7.17
N ALA A 155 -8.09 7.00 8.24
CA ALA A 155 -8.49 5.60 8.32
C ALA A 155 -9.47 5.20 7.21
N ASN A 156 -10.53 5.98 7.00
CA ASN A 156 -11.54 5.70 5.99
C ASN A 156 -10.99 5.85 4.57
N LYS A 157 -10.11 6.84 4.32
CA LYS A 157 -9.52 7.06 2.99
C LYS A 157 -8.53 5.96 2.60
N LEU A 158 -7.78 5.43 3.57
CA LEU A 158 -6.76 4.40 3.38
C LEU A 158 -7.28 2.96 3.59
N SER A 159 -8.60 2.77 3.70
CA SER A 159 -9.25 1.47 3.87
C SER A 159 -8.71 0.67 5.05
N PHE A 160 -8.52 1.35 6.18
CA PHE A 160 -8.35 0.67 7.46
C PHE A 160 -9.75 0.34 7.98
N ASP A 161 -10.12 -0.94 7.94
CA ASP A 161 -11.42 -1.42 8.39
C ASP A 161 -11.42 -1.73 9.90
N PRO A 162 -12.55 -1.63 10.60
CA PRO A 162 -12.62 -2.00 12.00
C PRO A 162 -12.33 -3.49 12.18
N ALA A 163 -11.57 -3.84 13.21
CA ALA A 163 -11.26 -5.23 13.53
C ALA A 163 -12.43 -5.86 14.31
N PRO A 164 -12.84 -7.10 14.01
CA PRO A 164 -13.86 -7.80 14.78
C PRO A 164 -13.33 -8.25 16.14
N TYR A 165 -14.18 -8.25 17.16
CA TYR A 165 -13.87 -8.89 18.44
C TYR A 165 -13.98 -10.41 18.32
N TYR A 166 -13.15 -11.12 19.07
CA TYR A 166 -13.29 -12.54 19.28
C TYR A 166 -14.52 -12.81 20.16
N ASN A 167 -15.49 -13.56 19.62
CA ASN A 167 -16.67 -14.02 20.34
C ASN A 167 -16.79 -15.54 20.18
N ALA A 168 -17.17 -16.24 21.25
CA ALA A 168 -17.33 -17.70 21.27
C ALA A 168 -18.48 -18.17 20.35
N ASP A 169 -19.48 -17.33 20.12
CA ASP A 169 -20.68 -17.68 19.34
C ASP A 169 -20.49 -17.55 17.81
N ASN A 170 -19.41 -16.88 17.37
CA ASN A 170 -19.10 -16.67 15.97
C ASN A 170 -17.85 -17.49 15.59
N GLU A 171 -18.07 -18.77 15.35
CA GLU A 171 -17.03 -19.76 15.01
C GLU A 171 -16.23 -19.39 13.75
N ASP A 172 -16.83 -18.62 12.84
CA ASP A 172 -16.20 -18.06 11.65
C ASP A 172 -15.15 -16.97 11.93
N THR A 173 -14.99 -16.53 13.18
CA THR A 173 -13.94 -15.58 13.55
C THR A 173 -12.53 -16.14 13.35
N LEU A 174 -12.34 -17.46 13.31
CA LEU A 174 -11.05 -18.08 13.00
C LEU A 174 -10.67 -17.91 11.52
N SER A 175 -11.64 -18.09 10.62
CA SER A 175 -11.54 -17.68 9.20
C SER A 175 -11.36 -16.17 9.11
N SER A 176 -11.96 -15.42 10.03
CA SER A 176 -11.84 -13.98 10.10
C SER A 176 -10.49 -13.47 10.63
N LEU A 177 -9.72 -14.29 11.37
CA LEU A 177 -8.36 -13.96 11.77
C LEU A 177 -7.38 -14.07 10.59
N ALA A 178 -7.74 -14.85 9.56
CA ALA A 178 -7.05 -14.85 8.27
C ALA A 178 -7.31 -13.57 7.43
N ILE A 179 -8.23 -12.68 7.86
CA ILE A 179 -8.63 -11.46 7.11
C ILE A 179 -7.55 -10.37 7.10
N PHE A 180 -6.54 -10.44 7.96
CA PHE A 180 -5.42 -9.47 7.91
C PHE A 180 -4.24 -9.92 7.06
N ASN A 181 -4.38 -11.02 6.31
CA ASN A 181 -3.49 -11.40 5.22
C ASN A 181 -3.75 -10.56 3.95
N ARG A 182 -4.13 -9.28 4.12
CA ARG A 182 -4.25 -8.36 3.00
C ARG A 182 -2.83 -8.05 2.57
N ASP A 183 -2.41 -8.80 1.56
CA ASP A 183 -1.19 -8.63 0.81
C ASP A 183 -1.20 -7.19 0.26
N ASP A 184 -0.62 -6.24 1.01
CA ASP A 184 -0.57 -4.79 0.67
C ASP A 184 0.11 -4.55 -0.70
N SER A 185 0.70 -5.61 -1.27
CA SER A 185 1.02 -5.82 -2.69
C SER A 185 -0.05 -5.30 -3.65
N GLU A 186 -1.34 -5.63 -3.46
CA GLU A 186 -2.41 -5.22 -4.38
C GLU A 186 -2.70 -3.70 -4.31
N ALA A 187 -2.65 -3.12 -3.10
CA ALA A 187 -2.80 -1.68 -2.92
C ALA A 187 -1.64 -0.90 -3.57
N VAL A 188 -0.40 -1.40 -3.42
CA VAL A 188 0.79 -0.82 -4.03
C VAL A 188 0.79 -1.01 -5.55
N LYS A 189 0.38 -2.17 -6.08
CA LYS A 189 0.21 -2.39 -7.54
C LYS A 189 -0.79 -1.41 -8.15
N ASN A 190 -1.94 -1.21 -7.50
CA ASN A 190 -2.95 -0.27 -7.96
C ASN A 190 -2.46 1.18 -7.88
N LEU A 191 -1.69 1.54 -6.85
CA LEU A 191 -1.07 2.86 -6.72
C LEU A 191 0.06 3.07 -7.75
N ILE A 192 0.89 2.06 -8.03
CA ILE A 192 1.92 2.08 -9.06
C ILE A 192 1.29 2.20 -10.45
N ASN A 193 0.21 1.46 -10.72
CA ASN A 193 -0.50 1.52 -12.00
C ASN A 193 -1.18 2.87 -12.20
N THR A 194 -1.85 3.39 -11.17
CA THR A 194 -2.49 4.73 -11.20
C THR A 194 -1.43 5.84 -11.34
N SER A 195 -0.31 5.73 -10.62
CA SER A 195 0.81 6.67 -10.71
C SER A 195 1.51 6.58 -12.07
N SER A 196 1.70 5.37 -12.61
CA SER A 196 2.25 5.13 -13.96
C SER A 196 1.35 5.71 -15.05
N GLN A 197 0.03 5.56 -14.94
CA GLN A 197 -0.93 6.18 -15.85
C GLN A 197 -0.95 7.70 -15.73
N THR A 198 -0.85 8.24 -14.52
CA THR A 198 -0.78 9.69 -14.26
C THR A 198 0.50 10.28 -14.84
N LEU A 199 1.65 9.60 -14.66
CA LEU A 199 2.94 9.98 -15.26
C LEU A 199 2.94 9.87 -16.79
N LYS A 200 2.33 8.83 -17.36
CA LYS A 200 2.16 8.70 -18.82
C LYS A 200 1.28 9.83 -19.38
N SER A 201 0.23 10.20 -18.64
CA SER A 201 -0.68 11.28 -19.03
C SER A 201 0.03 12.63 -18.97
N SER A 202 0.74 12.94 -17.87
CA SER A 202 1.53 14.17 -17.76
C SER A 202 2.65 14.23 -18.80
N ALA A 203 3.33 13.12 -19.07
CA ALA A 203 4.31 13.02 -20.17
C ALA A 203 3.67 13.26 -21.54
N LYS A 204 2.43 12.78 -21.78
CA LYS A 204 1.68 13.05 -23.02
C LYS A 204 1.31 14.52 -23.14
N TYR A 205 0.86 15.18 -22.07
CA TYR A 205 0.56 16.61 -22.06
C TYR A 205 1.82 17.46 -22.23
N LEU A 206 2.92 17.10 -21.57
CA LEU A 206 4.22 17.77 -21.73
C LEU A 206 4.77 17.59 -23.13
N LYS A 207 4.67 16.38 -23.70
CA LYS A 207 5.06 16.11 -25.09
C LYS A 207 4.21 16.91 -26.06
N ALA A 208 2.89 16.92 -25.88
CA ALA A 208 1.96 17.69 -26.73
C ALA A 208 2.24 19.20 -26.64
N SER A 209 2.40 19.73 -25.43
CA SER A 209 2.77 21.13 -25.19
C SER A 209 4.12 21.46 -25.81
N ALA A 210 5.15 20.63 -25.61
CA ALA A 210 6.46 20.81 -26.23
C ALA A 210 6.39 20.76 -27.76
N THR A 211 5.63 19.83 -28.35
CA THR A 211 5.44 19.79 -29.81
C THR A 211 4.73 21.04 -30.31
N THR A 212 3.69 21.52 -29.63
CA THR A 212 3.00 22.76 -30.00
C THR A 212 3.90 23.98 -29.86
N HIS A 213 4.72 24.06 -28.81
CA HIS A 213 5.70 25.14 -28.64
C HIS A 213 6.80 25.09 -29.71
N ILE A 214 7.28 23.91 -30.08
CA ILE A 214 8.26 23.72 -31.18
C ILE A 214 7.63 24.09 -32.53
N GLU A 215 6.38 23.73 -32.77
CA GLU A 215 5.67 24.01 -34.02
C GLU A 215 5.32 25.50 -34.16
N ASN A 216 4.87 26.13 -33.07
CA ASN A 216 4.68 27.58 -33.00
C ASN A 216 6.02 28.33 -33.13
N ALA A 217 7.13 27.80 -32.59
CA ALA A 217 8.46 28.38 -32.77
C ALA A 217 8.97 28.25 -34.22
N LYS A 218 8.63 27.17 -34.92
CA LYS A 218 8.91 27.03 -36.36
C LYS A 218 8.06 27.98 -37.22
N GLN A 219 6.86 28.33 -36.75
CA GLN A 219 5.97 29.27 -37.42
C GLN A 219 6.23 30.73 -37.05
N SER A 220 7.11 31.03 -36.09
CA SER A 220 7.42 32.41 -35.72
C SER A 220 8.06 33.15 -36.90
N GLU A 221 7.66 34.41 -37.08
CA GLU A 221 8.15 35.25 -38.17
C GLU A 221 9.68 35.41 -38.13
N THR A 222 10.28 35.35 -36.95
CA THR A 222 11.73 35.38 -36.74
C THR A 222 12.44 34.13 -37.29
N PHE A 223 11.84 32.94 -37.20
CA PHE A 223 12.43 31.72 -37.76
C PHE A 223 12.28 31.70 -39.28
N LYS A 224 11.11 32.06 -39.81
CA LYS A 224 10.90 32.22 -41.25
C LYS A 224 11.86 33.24 -41.87
N SER A 225 12.05 34.41 -41.25
CA SER A 225 12.97 35.43 -41.76
C SER A 225 14.43 34.97 -41.79
N VAL A 226 14.85 34.11 -40.86
CA VAL A 226 16.22 33.56 -40.83
C VAL A 226 16.42 32.50 -41.90
N VAL A 227 15.41 31.65 -42.14
CA VAL A 227 15.42 30.68 -43.24
C VAL A 227 15.43 31.40 -44.60
N ASP A 228 14.57 32.40 -44.78
CA ASP A 228 14.49 33.18 -46.02
C ASP A 228 15.80 33.96 -46.28
N GLN A 229 16.44 34.52 -45.24
CA GLN A 229 17.77 35.14 -45.37
C GLN A 229 18.86 34.14 -45.78
N GLY A 230 18.78 32.91 -45.28
CA GLY A 230 19.68 31.81 -45.67
C GLY A 230 19.52 31.43 -47.14
N ASP A 231 18.28 31.26 -47.61
CA ASP A 231 18.00 30.91 -49.02
C ASP A 231 18.42 32.03 -49.99
N ILE A 232 18.24 33.29 -49.60
CA ILE A 232 18.74 34.44 -50.37
C ILE A 232 20.28 34.44 -50.43
N ALA A 233 20.96 34.13 -49.33
CA ALA A 233 22.42 34.06 -49.30
C ALA A 233 22.96 32.92 -50.16
N ILE A 234 22.34 31.74 -50.11
CA ILE A 234 22.70 30.58 -50.95
C ILE A 234 22.50 30.91 -52.42
N THR A 235 21.35 31.51 -52.79
CA THR A 235 21.05 31.87 -54.18
C THR A 235 22.09 32.85 -54.74
N LYS A 236 22.50 33.86 -53.96
CA LYS A 236 23.56 34.79 -54.36
C LYS A 236 24.91 34.12 -54.56
N VAL A 237 25.27 33.15 -53.70
CA VAL A 237 26.50 32.37 -53.85
C VAL A 237 26.45 31.50 -55.11
N VAL A 238 25.30 30.88 -55.40
CA VAL A 238 25.08 30.07 -56.60
C VAL A 238 25.17 30.92 -57.88
N GLU A 239 24.58 32.11 -57.90
CA GLU A 239 24.67 33.03 -59.05
C GLU A 239 26.10 33.59 -59.25
N ALA A 240 26.79 33.92 -58.16
CA ALA A 240 28.19 34.33 -58.21
C ALA A 240 29.12 33.21 -58.70
N ALA A 241 28.81 31.95 -58.38
CA ALA A 241 29.52 30.79 -58.92
C ALA A 241 29.24 30.61 -60.42
N LYS A 242 27.97 30.73 -60.84
CA LYS A 242 27.56 30.59 -62.24
C LYS A 242 28.20 31.63 -63.15
N THR A 243 28.21 32.89 -62.73
CA THR A 243 28.89 33.99 -63.46
C THR A 243 30.41 33.83 -63.51
N LYS A 244 31.04 33.23 -62.48
CA LYS A 244 32.47 32.88 -62.53
C LYS A 244 32.76 31.72 -63.49
N ILE A 245 31.83 30.77 -63.65
CA ILE A 245 31.93 29.68 -64.62
C ILE A 245 31.78 30.23 -66.04
N GLU A 246 30.76 31.06 -66.30
CA GLU A 246 30.54 31.70 -67.60
C GLU A 246 31.72 32.60 -68.03
N LYS A 247 32.33 33.34 -67.10
CA LYS A 247 33.56 34.13 -67.38
C LYS A 247 34.79 33.26 -67.65
N LYS A 248 34.88 32.06 -67.07
CA LYS A 248 35.94 31.10 -67.37
C LYS A 248 35.75 30.46 -68.74
N GLU A 249 34.50 30.19 -69.13
CA GLU A 249 34.16 29.67 -70.46
C GLU A 249 34.41 30.72 -71.55
N SER A 250 34.07 32.00 -71.34
CA SER A 250 34.38 33.06 -72.30
C SER A 250 35.88 33.36 -72.42
N ALA A 251 36.65 33.26 -71.32
CA ALA A 251 38.10 33.41 -71.34
C ALA A 251 38.85 32.18 -71.90
N ALA A 252 38.18 31.03 -72.00
CA ALA A 252 38.70 29.85 -72.70
C ALA A 252 38.48 29.96 -74.21
N ALA A 253 37.37 30.59 -74.66
CA ALA A 253 37.11 30.86 -76.08
C ALA A 253 38.07 31.90 -76.68
N GLU A 254 38.55 32.87 -75.90
CA GLU A 254 39.53 33.89 -76.33
C GLU A 254 40.98 33.36 -76.40
N LYS A 255 41.23 32.08 -76.11
CA LYS A 255 42.53 31.41 -76.26
C LYS A 255 42.60 30.40 -77.42
N GLU A 256 41.53 30.27 -78.21
CA GLU A 256 41.47 29.43 -79.41
C GLU A 256 41.40 30.23 -80.74
N GLU A 257 41.61 31.56 -80.69
CA GLU A 257 41.89 32.42 -81.85
C GLU A 257 43.34 32.93 -81.79
#